data_AF-A0A318PNH3-F1
#
_entry.id   AF-A0A318PNH3-F1
#
_cell.length_a   1.000
_cell.length_b   1.000
_cell.length_c   1.000
_cell.angle_alpha   90.00
_cell.angle_beta   90.00
_cell.angle_gamma   90.00
#
_symmetry.space_group_name_H-M   'P 1'
#
loop_
_entity.id
_entity.type
_entity.pdbx_description
1 polymer ?
#
loop_
_entity_poly.entity_id
_entity_poly.type
_entity_poly.pdbx_seq_one_letter_code
_entity_poly.pdbx_strand_id
1 'polypeptide(L)' 'MRLIDAQFLERPYYGSRQMTWHLRRLGHEVGRKRVRR' A
#
# COMPACT_ATOMS: atom_id res chain seq x y z
N MET A 1 -7.56 4.69 -6.19
CA MET A 1 -6.73 3.77 -6.99
C MET A 1 -5.30 4.28 -7.08
N ARG A 2 -5.04 5.53 -7.49
CA ARG A 2 -3.68 6.08 -7.71
C ARG A 2 -2.68 6.09 -6.54
N LEU A 3 -3.13 6.12 -5.28
CA LEU A 3 -2.21 6.20 -4.13
C LEU A 3 -1.43 4.90 -3.88
N ILE A 4 -2.08 3.75 -4.06
CA ILE A 4 -1.40 2.45 -3.87
C ILE A 4 -0.33 2.27 -4.96
N ASP A 5 -0.67 2.63 -6.21
CA ASP A 5 0.27 2.62 -7.33
C ASP A 5 1.45 3.57 -7.11
N ALA A 6 1.20 4.81 -6.64
CA ALA A 6 2.26 5.76 -6.32
C ALA A 6 3.21 5.22 -5.24
N GLN A 7 2.68 4.63 -4.17
CA GLN A 7 3.51 4.00 -3.14
C GLN A 7 4.23 2.74 -3.63
N PHE A 8 3.68 1.98 -4.57
CA PHE A 8 4.37 0.87 -5.21
C PHE A 8 5.53 1.34 -6.10
N LEU A 9 5.36 2.47 -6.79
CA LEU A 9 6.42 3.10 -7.58
C LEU A 9 7.53 3.69 -6.71
N GLU A 10 7.16 4.34 -5.60
CA GLU A 10 8.14 4.88 -4.64
C GLU A 10 8.84 3.79 -3.83
N ARG A 11 8.17 2.67 -3.55
CA ARG A 11 8.67 1.59 -2.68
C ARG A 11 8.38 0.21 -3.28
N PRO A 12 9.08 -0.17 -4.35
CA PRO A 12 8.84 -1.42 -5.08
C PRO A 12 9.18 -2.70 -4.28
N TYR A 13 9.92 -2.57 -3.17
CA TYR A 13 10.33 -3.67 -2.29
C TYR A 13 9.34 -3.95 -1.14
N TYR A 14 8.26 -3.16 -1.00
CA TYR A 14 7.30 -3.36 0.08
C TYR A 14 6.34 -4.51 -0.23
N GLY A 15 6.45 -5.59 0.53
CA GLY A 15 5.47 -6.65 0.52
C GLY A 15 4.08 -6.16 0.96
N SER A 16 3.03 -6.88 0.56
CA SER A 16 1.63 -6.50 0.81
C SER A 16 1.31 -6.15 2.27
N ARG A 17 1.98 -6.81 3.23
CA ARG A 17 1.85 -6.56 4.67
C ARG A 17 2.43 -5.21 5.09
N GLN A 18 3.62 -4.87 4.59
CA GLN A 18 4.27 -3.59 4.86
C GLN A 18 3.55 -2.44 4.17
N MET A 19 3.10 -2.65 2.94
CA MET A 19 2.32 -1.67 2.20
C MET A 19 1.00 -1.34 2.91
N THR A 20 0.32 -2.36 3.46
CA THR A 20 -0.89 -2.17 4.28
C THR A 20 -0.61 -1.30 5.51
N TRP A 21 0.50 -1.52 6.21
CA TRP A 21 0.86 -0.73 7.40
C TRP A 21 1.23 0.71 7.04
N HIS A 22 2.02 0.88 5.99
CA HIS A 22 2.45 2.19 5.51
C HIS A 22 1.26 3.06 5.09
N LEU A 23 0.33 2.48 4.32
CA LEU A 23 -0.88 3.17 3.89
C LEU A 23 -1.81 3.49 5.06
N ARG A 24 -1.95 2.60 6.05
CA ARG A 24 -2.69 2.91 7.29
C ARG A 24 -2.06 4.04 8.09
N ARG A 25 -0.72 4.12 8.14
CA ARG A 25 -0.01 5.23 8.79
C ARG A 25 -0.22 6.57 8.08
N LEU A 26 -0.43 6.53 6.76
CA LEU A 26 -0.81 7.69 5.96
C LEU A 26 -2.30 8.06 6.09
N GLY A 27 -3.07 7.36 6.94
CA GLY A 27 -4.50 7.58 7.12
C GLY A 27 -5.38 6.85 6.08
N HIS A 28 -4.80 5.96 5.27
CA HIS A 28 -5.54 5.17 4.30
C HIS A 28 -5.92 3.80 4.89
N GLU A 29 -7.21 3.60 5.15
CA GLU A 29 -7.74 2.28 5.48
C GLU A 29 -7.80 1.39 4.22
N VAL A 30 -6.69 0.68 4.00
CA VAL A 30 -6.57 -0.34 2.96
C VAL A 30 -6.39 -1.71 3.60
N GLY A 31 -7.06 -2.72 3.03
CA GLY A 31 -6.86 -4.12 3.40
C GLY A 31 -5.87 -4.81 2.46
N ARG A 32 -5.31 -5.95 2.88
CA ARG A 32 -4.37 -6.74 2.05
C ARG A 32 -4.94 -7.11 0.67
N LYS A 33 -6.24 -7.40 0.59
CA LYS A 33 -6.93 -7.75 -0.67
C LYS A 33 -6.93 -6.59 -1.68
N ARG A 34 -6.83 -5.35 -1.20
CA ARG A 34 -6.76 -4.12 -1.99
C ARG A 34 -5.33 -3.79 -2.44
N VAL A 35 -4.34 -4.23 -1.66
CA VAL A 35 -2.90 -4.05 -1.92
C VAL A 35 -2.33 -5.14 -2.84
N ARG A 36 -2.85 -6.37 -2.77
CA ARG A 36 -2.48 -7.51 -3.63
C ARG A 36 -3.35 -7.60 -4.90
N ARG A 37 -4.12 -6.56 -5.21
CA ARG A 37 -4.99 -6.57 -6.37
C ARG A 37 -4.17 -6.43 -7.64
#